data_AF-A0A0Q8RCA2-F1
#
_entry.id   AF-A0A0Q8RCA2-F1
#
_cell.length_a   1.000
_cell.length_b   1.000
_cell.length_c   1.000
_cell.angle_alpha   90.00
_cell.angle_beta   90.00
_cell.angle_gamma   90.00
#
_symmetry.space_group_name_H-M   'P 1'
#
loop_
_entity.id
_entity.type
_entity.pdbx_description
1 polymer ?
#
loop_
_entity_poly.entity_id
_entity_poly.type
_entity_poly.pdbx_seq_one_letter_code
_entity_poly.pdbx_strand_id
1 'polypeptide(L)'
;MFNGGPVRSKTLDEYQNVVASRKSPKDLEEPFLMKPVTVAVIHNIAFVKAHCPMLGFNYVDYLSFVHTEGTWHIVSKMFTDVPL
;
A
#
# COMPACT_ATOMS: atom_id res chain seq x y z
N MET A 1 -1.02 23.20 -10.31
CA MET A 1 -1.16 21.96 -11.10
C MET A 1 -0.18 20.96 -10.51
N PHE A 2 -0.65 19.84 -9.96
CA PHE A 2 0.24 18.78 -9.49
C PHE A 2 0.79 18.07 -10.73
N ASN A 3 2.08 18.26 -11.04
CA ASN A 3 2.80 17.47 -12.03
C ASN A 3 3.07 16.09 -11.41
N GLY A 4 2.01 15.28 -11.22
CA GLY A 4 2.16 13.88 -10.87
C GLY A 4 3.03 13.23 -11.93
N GLY A 5 4.20 12.72 -11.55
CA GLY A 5 5.11 12.04 -12.45
C GLY A 5 4.43 10.90 -13.21
N PRO A 6 5.11 10.24 -14.17
CA PRO A 6 4.50 9.21 -14.99
C PRO A 6 3.85 8.13 -14.11
N VAL A 7 2.57 7.85 -14.36
CA VAL A 7 1.85 6.77 -13.69
C VAL A 7 2.55 5.46 -14.04
N ARG A 8 2.96 4.71 -13.02
CA ARG A 8 3.57 3.39 -13.18
C ARG A 8 2.60 2.35 -12.65
N SER A 9 2.12 1.48 -13.53
CA SER A 9 1.45 0.24 -13.15
C SER A 9 2.47 -0.90 -13.14
N LYS A 10 2.25 -1.87 -12.24
CA LYS A 10 3.02 -3.11 -12.17
C LYS A 10 2.06 -4.27 -12.04
N THR A 11 2.39 -5.42 -12.62
CA THR A 11 1.72 -6.67 -12.27
C THR A 11 2.10 -7.07 -10.85
N LEU A 12 1.35 -8.02 -10.27
CA LEU A 12 1.68 -8.55 -8.95
C LEU A 12 3.11 -9.13 -8.92
N ASP A 13 3.49 -9.91 -9.93
CA ASP A 13 4.81 -10.54 -10.01
C ASP A 13 5.94 -9.51 -10.11
N GLU A 14 5.75 -8.48 -10.94
CA GLU A 14 6.72 -7.38 -11.07
C GLU A 14 6.88 -6.63 -9.75
N TYR A 15 5.78 -6.38 -9.04
CA TYR A 15 5.82 -5.72 -7.74
C TYR A 15 6.51 -6.59 -6.69
N GLN A 16 6.21 -7.90 -6.65
CA GLN A 16 6.85 -8.85 -5.74
C GLN A 16 8.36 -8.92 -5.96
N ASN A 17 8.84 -8.91 -7.22
CA ASN A 17 10.27 -8.88 -7.53
C ASN A 17 10.96 -7.61 -6.99
N VAL A 18 10.30 -6.46 -7.07
CA VAL A 18 10.82 -5.21 -6.48
C VAL A 18 10.83 -5.29 -4.95
N VAL A 19 9.79 -5.85 -4.33
CA VAL A 19 9.72 -5.98 -2.87
C VAL A 19 10.72 -7.01 -2.34
N ALA A 20 10.97 -8.10 -3.05
CA ALA A 20 11.91 -9.15 -2.66
C ALA A 20 13.38 -8.69 -2.71
N SER A 21 13.70 -7.69 -3.54
CA SER A 21 15.08 -7.21 -3.72
C SER A 21 15.51 -6.13 -2.73
N ARG A 22 14.60 -5.60 -1.90
CA ARG A 22 14.90 -4.58 -0.87
C ARG A 22 14.94 -5.18 0.54
N LYS A 23 15.69 -4.55 1.44
CA LYS A 23 15.57 -4.81 2.89
C LYS A 23 14.21 -4.29 3.39
N SER A 24 13.58 -5.03 4.29
CA SER A 24 12.31 -4.57 4.90
C SER A 24 12.57 -3.46 5.93
N PRO A 25 11.60 -2.60 6.24
CA PRO A 25 11.73 -1.63 7.33
C PRO A 25 12.10 -2.29 8.67
N LYS A 26 11.57 -3.49 8.92
CA LYS A 26 11.90 -4.29 10.10
C LYS A 26 13.39 -4.69 10.14
N ASP A 27 13.94 -5.15 9.02
CA ASP A 27 15.36 -5.54 8.93
C ASP A 27 16.32 -4.34 8.99
N LEU A 28 15.79 -3.13 8.78
CA LEU A 28 16.49 -1.86 8.97
C LEU A 28 16.27 -1.26 10.37
N GLU A 29 15.58 -1.98 11.26
CA GLU A 29 15.24 -1.53 12.61
C GLU A 29 14.43 -0.21 12.64
N GLU A 30 13.69 0.08 11.56
CA GLU A 30 12.80 1.24 11.51
C GLU A 30 11.60 1.04 12.46
N PRO A 31 11.13 2.11 13.13
CA PRO A 31 9.94 2.03 13.94
C PRO A 31 8.71 1.67 13.09
N PHE A 32 7.85 0.80 13.61
CA PHE A 32 6.59 0.45 12.96
C PHE A 32 5.59 1.60 13.12
N LEU A 33 5.47 2.45 12.11
CA LEU A 33 4.61 3.65 12.11
C LEU A 33 3.39 3.53 11.20
N MET A 34 3.28 2.43 10.44
CA MET A 34 2.18 2.16 9.51
C MET A 34 0.84 2.01 10.24
N LYS A 35 -0.21 2.65 9.73
CA LYS A 35 -1.56 2.57 10.31
C LYS A 35 -2.68 2.72 9.27
N PRO A 36 -3.83 2.05 9.46
CA PRO A 36 -5.03 2.40 8.71
C PRO A 36 -5.49 3.81 9.09
N VAL A 37 -5.92 4.58 8.10
CA VAL A 37 -6.52 5.91 8.25
C VAL A 37 -8.03 5.81 8.12
N THR A 38 -8.51 5.08 7.12
CA THR A 38 -9.94 4.77 6.96
C THR A 38 -10.12 3.33 6.51
N VAL A 39 -11.21 2.71 6.95
CA VAL A 39 -11.67 1.39 6.50
C VAL A 39 -13.14 1.51 6.18
N ALA A 40 -13.52 1.29 4.93
CA ALA A 40 -14.92 1.30 4.49
C ALA A 40 -15.26 -0.10 3.98
N VAL A 41 -16.17 -0.79 4.66
CA VAL A 41 -16.65 -2.13 4.29
C VAL A 41 -18.06 -2.00 3.73
N ILE A 42 -18.28 -2.57 2.55
CA ILE A 42 -19.60 -2.65 1.91
C ILE A 42 -19.79 -4.09 1.46
N HIS A 43 -20.68 -4.82 2.13
CA HIS A 43 -20.94 -6.24 1.87
C HIS A 43 -19.64 -7.07 1.88
N ASN A 44 -19.21 -7.58 0.72
CA ASN A 44 -18.02 -8.41 0.56
C ASN A 44 -16.82 -7.65 -0.04
N ILE A 45 -16.87 -6.32 -0.11
CA ILE A 45 -15.74 -5.49 -0.55
C ILE A 45 -15.32 -4.52 0.55
N ALA A 46 -14.06 -4.10 0.52
CA ALA A 46 -13.57 -3.05 1.39
C ALA A 46 -12.57 -2.13 0.69
N PHE A 47 -12.54 -0.86 1.11
CA PHE A 47 -11.51 0.10 0.75
C PHE A 47 -10.79 0.56 2.00
N VAL A 48 -9.46 0.58 1.96
CA VAL A 48 -8.61 1.03 3.06
C VAL A 48 -7.70 2.12 2.56
N LYS A 49 -7.73 3.28 3.23
CA LYS A 49 -6.64 4.25 3.17
C LYS A 49 -5.68 3.92 4.30
N ALA A 50 -4.40 3.76 4.02
CA ALA A 50 -3.36 3.55 5.03
C ALA A 50 -2.25 4.60 4.90
N HIS A 51 -1.71 5.01 6.05
CA HIS A 51 -0.52 5.83 6.13
C HIS A 51 0.66 4.89 6.40
N CYS A 52 1.63 4.88 5.51
CA CYS A 52 2.73 3.91 5.48
C CYS A 52 4.10 4.61 5.39
N PRO A 53 4.51 5.40 6.39
CA PRO A 53 5.84 5.99 6.40
C PRO A 53 6.89 4.89 6.61
N MET A 54 7.80 4.73 5.65
CA MET A 54 8.88 3.74 5.67
C MET A 54 9.94 4.04 4.61
N LEU A 55 11.17 3.56 4.80
CA LEU A 55 12.26 3.62 3.82
C LEU A 55 12.56 5.06 3.32
N GLY A 56 12.38 6.06 4.19
CA GLY A 56 12.56 7.48 3.85
C GLY A 56 11.42 8.13 3.06
N PHE A 57 10.32 7.40 2.81
CA PHE A 57 9.12 7.91 2.15
C PHE A 57 7.95 8.04 3.12
N ASN A 58 7.00 8.90 2.76
CA ASN A 58 5.77 9.13 3.49
C ASN A 58 4.59 8.65 2.65
N TYR A 59 4.43 7.33 2.52
CA TYR A 59 3.42 6.78 1.61
C TYR A 59 2.00 6.92 2.15
N VAL A 60 1.07 7.20 1.24
CA VAL A 60 -0.36 6.97 1.41
C VAL A 60 -0.80 5.88 0.45
N ASP A 61 -1.30 4.78 1.01
CA ASP A 61 -1.80 3.63 0.27
C ASP A 61 -3.33 3.68 0.21
N TYR A 62 -3.90 3.37 -0.95
CA TYR A 62 -5.28 2.97 -1.14
C TYR A 62 -5.30 1.50 -1.57
N LEU A 63 -5.93 0.67 -0.75
CA LEU A 63 -6.08 -0.76 -0.98
C LEU A 63 -7.57 -1.07 -1.19
N SER A 64 -7.89 -1.87 -2.20
CA SER A 64 -9.21 -2.48 -2.35
C SER A 64 -9.14 -3.96 -2.02
N PHE A 65 -10.18 -4.46 -1.39
CA PHE A 65 -10.29 -5.84 -0.96
C PHE A 65 -11.59 -6.48 -1.42
N VAL A 66 -11.56 -7.79 -1.60
CA VAL A 66 -12.73 -8.67 -1.72
C VAL A 66 -12.67 -9.76 -0.65
N HIS A 67 -13.81 -10.05 -0.02
CA HIS A 67 -13.99 -11.16 0.90
C HIS A 67 -14.56 -12.35 0.14
N THR A 68 -13.79 -13.43 0.07
CA THR A 68 -14.18 -14.70 -0.55
C THR A 68 -13.58 -15.84 0.24
N GLU A 69 -14.30 -16.96 0.35
CA GLU A 69 -13.82 -18.15 1.08
C GLU A 69 -13.40 -17.85 2.53
N GLY A 70 -14.13 -16.94 3.19
CA GLY A 70 -13.85 -16.55 4.58
C GLY A 70 -12.61 -15.69 4.77
N THR A 71 -12.00 -15.18 3.70
CA THR A 71 -10.75 -14.41 3.74
C THR A 71 -10.82 -13.14 2.90
N TRP A 72 -10.25 -12.05 3.42
CA TRP A 72 -10.06 -10.79 2.69
C TRP A 72 -8.81 -10.85 1.82
N HIS A 73 -8.94 -10.53 0.54
CA HIS A 73 -7.85 -10.50 -0.43
C HIS A 73 -7.69 -9.10 -1.00
N ILE A 74 -6.45 -8.60 -1.10
CA ILE A 74 -6.16 -7.34 -1.80
C ILE A 74 -6.30 -7.59 -3.30
N VAL A 75 -7.13 -6.80 -3.97
CA VAL A 75 -7.32 -6.89 -5.43
C VAL A 75 -6.67 -5.73 -6.19
N SER A 76 -6.41 -4.60 -5.52
CA SER A 76 -5.63 -3.50 -6.06
C SER A 76 -4.92 -2.71 -4.95
N LYS A 77 -3.77 -2.15 -5.30
CA LYS A 77 -2.97 -1.26 -4.46
C LYS A 77 -2.55 -0.05 -5.29
N MET A 78 -2.96 1.13 -4.86
CA MET A 78 -2.46 2.42 -5.34
C MET A 78 -1.70 3.07 -4.20
N PHE A 79 -0.57 3.71 -4.49
CA PHE A 79 0.18 4.43 -3.47
C PHE A 79 0.86 5.65 -4.05
N THR A 80 1.11 6.64 -3.20
CA THR A 80 1.88 7.83 -3.54
C THR A 80 2.69 8.28 -2.35
N ASP A 81 3.85 8.87 -2.60
CA ASP A 81 4.63 9.58 -1.60
C ASP A 81 4.05 10.99 -1.44
N VAL A 82 3.82 11.45 -0.21
CA VAL A 82 3.26 12.77 0.06
C VAL A 82 4.21 13.61 0.90
N PRO A 83 4.25 14.95 0.73
CA PRO A 83 5.02 15.81 1.61
C PRO A 83 4.66 15.59 3.09
N LEU A 84 5.67 15.70 3.96
CA LEU A 84 5.50 15.68 5.42
C LEU A 84 4.79 16.94 5.94
#